data_AF-A0A1V4Y745-F1
#
_entry.id   AF-A0A1V4Y745-F1
#
_cell.length_a   1.000
_cell.length_b   1.000
_cell.length_c   1.000
_cell.angle_alpha   90.00
_cell.angle_beta   90.00
_cell.angle_gamma   90.00
#
_symmetry.space_group_name_H-M   'P 1'
#
loop_
_entity.id
_entity.type
_entity.pdbx_description
1 polymer ?
#
loop_
_entity_poly.entity_id
_entity_poly.type
_entity_poly.pdbx_seq_one_letter_code
_entity_poly.pdbx_strand_id
1 'polypeptide(L)'
;MAEIYSKNPNVEYAVPNYLMYATTAPNDPYYKYQWNFNSPYGINVEPAWDVFKETGLSPGNGVVVAVIDTGVKKTAPDLANTKILSGYDFVNRDTNPDDDNGHGTHVTGTIAQSTGNGIGVAGVAYGCTIMPVKVLNAKGSGTLSQLVDGVSYASNNGADVISMSLGFPPSVTAESLIPLGNAINSADSKNIVIVAAAGNDGISTVGYPAAYEECIAVGATRYDGTRAYYSNYGDALDIMAPGGDLNVDQSGDGYGDGILQNTFNPSTGLFSYYFYQGTSMATPHVSGVAALLIADGVKPENVRTAIESTANMDTTAGYGCGIVDAYKALTYYTIPEPTGQVSIKDVTVTCTQRTVRKNTLVTAQATVTIVDADGDPVQGATVSGQWSDATTDSDIGLTGSSGQVTLSSNEVKVTSTATFTFTVNDVSYTIPWDGVSKSGTITYKK
;
A
#
# COMPACT_ATOMS: atom_id res chain seq x y z
N MET A 1 -4.74 -23.42 18.06
CA MET A 1 -5.90 -24.27 18.43
C MET A 1 -6.80 -24.58 17.25
N ALA A 2 -7.26 -23.59 16.47
CA ALA A 2 -8.08 -23.84 15.27
C ALA A 2 -7.44 -24.80 14.26
N GLU A 3 -6.14 -24.63 13.97
CA GLU A 3 -5.35 -25.54 13.12
C GLU A 3 -5.24 -26.99 13.60
N ILE A 4 -5.39 -27.23 14.91
CA ILE A 4 -5.36 -28.57 15.48
C ILE A 4 -6.74 -29.23 15.29
N TYR A 5 -7.82 -28.45 15.44
CA TYR A 5 -9.19 -28.93 15.25
C TYR A 5 -9.58 -29.11 13.79
N SER A 6 -9.03 -28.31 12.86
CA SER A 6 -9.31 -28.44 11.42
C SER A 6 -8.80 -29.74 10.79
N LYS A 7 -7.90 -30.45 11.49
CA LYS A 7 -7.35 -31.75 11.07
C LYS A 7 -8.15 -32.95 11.59
N ASN A 8 -9.20 -32.73 12.38
CA ASN A 8 -10.04 -33.81 12.90
C ASN A 8 -11.18 -34.12 11.92
N PRO A 9 -11.31 -35.37 11.42
CA PRO A 9 -12.34 -35.72 10.43
C PRO A 9 -13.78 -35.65 10.96
N ASN A 10 -13.97 -35.47 12.27
CA ASN A 10 -15.27 -35.23 12.90
C ASN A 10 -15.57 -33.73 13.12
N VAL A 11 -14.71 -32.82 12.65
CA VAL A 11 -14.88 -31.37 12.76
C VAL A 11 -15.12 -30.78 11.37
N GLU A 12 -16.29 -30.16 11.20
CA GLU A 12 -16.75 -29.61 9.92
C GLU A 12 -15.96 -28.35 9.50
N TYR A 13 -15.58 -27.49 10.46
CA TYR A 13 -14.62 -26.41 10.27
C TYR A 13 -13.99 -26.00 11.61
N ALA A 14 -12.78 -25.45 11.55
CA ALA A 14 -12.16 -24.77 12.67
C ALA A 14 -11.40 -23.56 12.13
N VAL A 15 -11.85 -22.37 12.53
CA VAL A 15 -11.25 -21.09 12.16
C VAL A 15 -10.66 -20.43 13.40
N PRO A 16 -9.58 -19.63 13.27
CA PRO A 16 -9.16 -18.75 14.35
C PRO A 16 -10.35 -17.94 14.86
N ASN A 17 -10.43 -17.77 16.18
CA ASN A 17 -11.41 -16.87 16.77
C ASN A 17 -10.92 -15.44 16.52
N TYR A 18 -11.34 -14.87 15.40
CA TYR A 18 -11.04 -13.48 15.08
C TYR A 18 -11.79 -12.58 16.05
N LEU A 19 -11.08 -11.61 16.62
CA LEU A 19 -11.72 -10.56 17.38
C LEU A 19 -12.55 -9.73 16.40
N MET A 20 -13.83 -9.56 16.71
CA MET A 20 -14.74 -8.70 15.97
C MET A 20 -14.91 -7.43 16.77
N TYR A 21 -14.52 -6.31 16.19
CA TYR A 21 -14.70 -5.00 16.77
C TYR A 21 -15.85 -4.29 16.06
N ALA A 22 -16.58 -3.45 16.79
CA ALA A 22 -17.43 -2.47 16.15
C ALA A 22 -16.53 -1.45 15.45
N THR A 23 -16.66 -1.30 14.12
CA THR A 23 -16.02 -0.19 13.41
C THR A 23 -16.66 1.10 13.92
N THR A 24 -15.95 1.83 14.78
CA THR A 24 -16.44 3.13 15.25
C THR A 24 -15.86 4.18 14.33
N ALA A 25 -16.71 4.69 13.43
CA ALA A 25 -16.46 5.95 12.74
C ALA A 25 -15.98 7.01 13.76
N PRO A 26 -15.09 7.92 13.36
CA PRO A 26 -14.68 9.05 14.19
C PRO A 26 -15.90 9.86 14.68
N ASN A 27 -15.78 10.50 15.84
CA ASN A 27 -16.88 11.25 16.47
C ASN A 27 -17.02 12.69 15.91
N ASP A 28 -16.32 12.97 14.81
CA ASP A 28 -16.18 14.24 14.14
C ASP A 28 -17.49 14.59 13.40
N PRO A 29 -18.18 15.70 13.74
CA PRO A 29 -19.56 15.98 13.30
C PRO A 29 -19.80 16.02 11.78
N TYR A 30 -18.76 16.32 11.00
CA TYR A 30 -18.82 16.43 9.54
C TYR A 30 -18.21 15.22 8.82
N TYR A 31 -17.76 14.19 9.55
CA TYR A 31 -17.24 12.95 8.98
C TYR A 31 -18.22 12.27 7.99
N LYS A 32 -19.51 12.37 8.27
CA LYS A 32 -20.58 11.85 7.41
C LYS A 32 -20.59 12.43 5.98
N TYR A 33 -19.93 13.57 5.74
CA TYR A 33 -19.78 14.21 4.43
C TYR A 33 -18.47 13.81 3.72
N GLN A 34 -17.60 13.03 4.38
CA GLN A 34 -16.34 12.54 3.82
C GLN A 34 -16.54 11.18 3.15
N TRP A 35 -17.30 11.19 2.06
CA TRP A 35 -17.58 9.99 1.26
C TRP A 35 -16.30 9.24 0.84
N ASN A 36 -15.21 9.99 0.67
CA ASN A 36 -13.90 9.53 0.27
C ASN A 36 -13.29 8.45 1.18
N PHE A 37 -13.81 8.25 2.39
CA PHE A 37 -13.29 7.26 3.33
C PHE A 37 -13.95 5.90 3.25
N ASN A 38 -15.29 5.81 3.30
CA ASN A 38 -15.99 4.50 3.39
C ASN A 38 -17.19 4.36 2.45
N SER A 39 -17.30 5.19 1.39
CA SER A 39 -18.17 4.84 0.28
C SER A 39 -17.62 3.60 -0.47
N PRO A 40 -18.41 2.92 -1.31
CA PRO A 40 -17.93 1.80 -2.12
C PRO A 40 -16.70 2.10 -3.00
N TYR A 41 -16.45 3.39 -3.28
CA TYR A 41 -15.33 3.89 -4.07
C TYR A 41 -14.44 4.88 -3.30
N GLY A 42 -14.58 4.92 -1.97
CA GLY A 42 -13.63 5.57 -1.07
C GLY A 42 -12.37 4.72 -0.88
N ILE A 43 -11.48 5.18 -0.01
CA ILE A 43 -10.18 4.53 0.21
C ILE A 43 -10.20 3.41 1.27
N ASN A 44 -11.38 3.04 1.79
CA ASN A 44 -11.55 1.97 2.77
C ASN A 44 -10.67 2.14 4.03
N VAL A 45 -10.73 3.32 4.66
CA VAL A 45 -9.79 3.72 5.73
C VAL A 45 -10.22 3.31 7.14
N GLU A 46 -11.52 3.16 7.42
CA GLU A 46 -11.96 2.73 8.76
C GLU A 46 -11.33 1.42 9.23
N PRO A 47 -11.37 0.33 8.43
CA PRO A 47 -10.72 -0.92 8.85
C PRO A 47 -9.19 -0.78 8.90
N ALA A 48 -8.59 0.14 8.12
CA ALA A 48 -7.17 0.47 8.25
C ALA A 48 -6.85 1.11 9.61
N TRP A 49 -7.69 2.02 10.11
CA TRP A 49 -7.53 2.59 11.45
C TRP A 49 -7.70 1.57 12.57
N ASP A 50 -8.56 0.57 12.39
CA ASP A 50 -8.77 -0.47 13.38
C ASP A 50 -7.50 -1.31 13.62
N VAL A 51 -6.67 -1.54 12.59
CA VAL A 51 -5.34 -2.19 12.74
C VAL A 51 -4.46 -1.43 13.76
N PHE A 52 -4.44 -0.10 13.71
CA PHE A 52 -3.65 0.71 14.64
C PHE A 52 -4.24 0.75 16.07
N LYS A 53 -5.57 0.61 16.20
CA LYS A 53 -6.19 0.50 17.54
C LYS A 53 -5.72 -0.76 18.26
N GLU A 54 -5.47 -1.86 17.56
CA GLU A 54 -4.95 -3.11 18.13
C GLU A 54 -3.52 -2.96 18.65
N THR A 55 -2.68 -2.16 17.98
CA THR A 55 -1.30 -1.88 18.40
C THR A 55 -1.19 -0.79 19.46
N GLY A 56 -2.26 -0.01 19.67
CA GLY A 56 -2.31 1.13 20.58
C GLY A 56 -1.58 2.38 20.05
N LEU A 57 -1.20 2.38 18.78
CA LEU A 57 -0.56 3.51 18.10
C LEU A 57 -1.60 4.37 17.38
N SER A 58 -1.31 5.66 17.19
CA SER A 58 -2.12 6.49 16.29
C SER A 58 -1.76 6.17 14.83
N PRO A 59 -2.74 6.09 13.90
CA PRO A 59 -2.49 5.89 12.48
C PRO A 59 -1.46 6.87 11.90
N GLY A 60 -0.36 6.36 11.32
CA GLY A 60 0.72 7.19 10.79
C GLY A 60 1.76 7.66 11.82
N ASN A 61 1.67 7.22 13.09
CA ASN A 61 2.59 7.65 14.14
C ASN A 61 4.05 7.32 13.80
N GLY A 62 4.92 8.30 14.00
CA GLY A 62 6.37 8.17 13.75
C GLY A 62 6.78 8.53 12.33
N VAL A 63 5.83 8.71 11.41
CA VAL A 63 6.11 9.06 10.01
C VAL A 63 6.02 10.56 9.79
N VAL A 64 6.96 11.10 9.00
CA VAL A 64 6.99 12.50 8.58
C VAL A 64 6.54 12.63 7.14
N VAL A 65 5.47 13.39 6.91
CA VAL A 65 4.94 13.69 5.58
C VAL A 65 5.23 15.15 5.23
N ALA A 66 6.09 15.39 4.25
CA ALA A 66 6.33 16.71 3.71
C ALA A 66 5.23 17.11 2.72
N VAL A 67 4.55 18.22 3.02
CA VAL A 67 3.52 18.81 2.17
C VAL A 67 4.13 19.98 1.43
N ILE A 68 4.48 19.76 0.16
CA ILE A 68 5.08 20.78 -0.71
C ILE A 68 3.95 21.50 -1.45
N ASP A 69 3.55 22.67 -0.93
CA ASP A 69 2.32 23.35 -1.36
C ASP A 69 2.37 24.88 -1.11
N THR A 70 1.24 25.50 -0.79
CA THR A 70 1.01 26.90 -0.45
C THR A 70 1.32 27.23 1.00
N GLY A 71 1.82 26.27 1.78
CA GLY A 71 2.04 26.39 3.22
C GLY A 71 0.93 25.70 4.02
N VAL A 72 1.01 25.80 5.36
CA VAL A 72 0.01 25.20 6.26
C VAL A 72 -0.40 26.20 7.33
N LYS A 73 -1.71 26.47 7.42
CA LYS A 73 -2.28 27.28 8.49
C LYS A 73 -2.38 26.46 9.77
N LYS A 74 -1.28 26.32 10.50
CA LYS A 74 -1.25 25.54 11.76
C LYS A 74 -2.24 26.00 12.84
N THR A 75 -2.78 27.21 12.71
CA THR A 75 -3.82 27.74 13.61
C THR A 75 -5.24 27.33 13.20
N ALA A 76 -5.39 26.51 12.16
CA ALA A 76 -6.68 25.91 11.80
C ALA A 76 -7.22 25.12 13.00
N PRO A 77 -8.47 25.38 13.45
CA PRO A 77 -8.98 24.79 14.68
C PRO A 77 -8.93 23.27 14.71
N ASP A 78 -9.13 22.64 13.56
CA ASP A 78 -9.24 21.19 13.44
C ASP A 78 -7.92 20.52 12.96
N LEU A 79 -6.82 21.30 13.02
CA LEU A 79 -5.44 20.80 13.01
C LEU A 79 -4.77 20.89 14.40
N ALA A 80 -5.52 21.21 15.46
CA ALA A 80 -4.96 21.49 16.77
C ALA A 80 -4.17 20.33 17.40
N ASN A 81 -4.51 19.08 17.06
CA ASN A 81 -3.80 17.88 17.53
C ASN A 81 -2.79 17.35 16.50
N THR A 82 -2.73 17.94 15.32
CA THR A 82 -1.80 17.55 14.25
C THR A 82 -0.38 17.99 14.61
N LYS A 83 0.57 17.06 14.55
CA LYS A 83 1.99 17.39 14.78
C LYS A 83 2.53 18.07 13.54
N ILE A 84 3.01 19.30 13.66
CA ILE A 84 3.55 20.07 12.53
C ILE A 84 4.97 20.53 12.89
N LEU A 85 5.95 20.13 12.07
CA LEU A 85 7.34 20.55 12.21
C LEU A 85 7.54 22.02 11.85
N SER A 86 8.70 22.54 12.23
CA SER A 86 9.23 23.73 11.56
C SER A 86 9.51 23.38 10.11
N GLY A 87 8.99 24.19 9.20
CA GLY A 87 9.18 24.02 7.76
C GLY A 87 9.87 25.21 7.14
N TYR A 88 9.80 25.34 5.81
CA TYR A 88 10.46 26.42 5.10
C TYR A 88 9.57 26.99 4.00
N ASP A 89 9.63 28.31 3.86
CA ASP A 89 8.97 29.07 2.80
C ASP A 89 9.98 29.47 1.72
N PHE A 90 9.93 28.81 0.57
CA PHE A 90 10.76 29.13 -0.60
C PHE A 90 10.18 30.27 -1.45
N VAL A 91 8.95 30.70 -1.17
CA VAL A 91 8.34 31.90 -1.79
C VAL A 91 8.91 33.16 -1.17
N ASN A 92 8.87 33.26 0.16
CA ASN A 92 9.36 34.43 0.90
C ASN A 92 10.80 34.26 1.44
N ARG A 93 11.36 33.05 1.34
CA ARG A 93 12.72 32.68 1.78
C ARG A 93 12.93 32.87 3.28
N ASP A 94 12.02 32.33 4.06
CA ASP A 94 12.08 32.32 5.52
C ASP A 94 11.61 30.97 6.12
N THR A 95 11.63 30.85 7.45
CA THR A 95 11.23 29.64 8.17
C THR A 95 9.75 29.65 8.57
N ASN A 96 8.91 30.45 7.92
CA ASN A 96 7.49 30.59 8.21
C ASN A 96 6.62 30.17 7.00
N PRO A 97 6.43 28.86 6.77
CA PRO A 97 5.59 28.33 5.69
C PRO A 97 4.10 28.43 6.01
N ASP A 98 3.65 29.61 6.40
CA ASP A 98 2.24 29.89 6.69
C ASP A 98 1.43 29.90 5.39
N ASP A 99 0.21 29.37 5.46
CA ASP A 99 -0.69 29.36 4.31
C ASP A 99 -1.39 30.72 4.16
N ASP A 100 -1.34 31.25 2.94
CA ASP A 100 -1.99 32.49 2.49
C ASP A 100 -2.93 32.26 1.30
N ASN A 101 -3.24 30.99 0.99
CA ASN A 101 -4.13 30.56 -0.08
C ASN A 101 -5.29 29.68 0.43
N GLY A 102 -5.00 28.68 1.26
CA GLY A 102 -5.96 27.70 1.79
C GLY A 102 -5.83 26.30 1.19
N HIS A 103 -5.19 26.16 0.02
CA HIS A 103 -5.01 24.86 -0.65
C HIS A 103 -4.14 23.90 0.17
N GLY A 104 -2.99 24.36 0.67
CA GLY A 104 -2.03 23.52 1.39
C GLY A 104 -2.55 23.08 2.75
N THR A 105 -3.34 23.93 3.41
CA THR A 105 -4.07 23.56 4.63
C THR A 105 -5.11 22.47 4.36
N HIS A 106 -5.85 22.55 3.24
CA HIS A 106 -6.83 21.55 2.85
C HIS A 106 -6.18 20.19 2.51
N VAL A 107 -5.10 20.22 1.71
CA VAL A 107 -4.28 19.05 1.40
C VAL A 107 -3.73 18.41 2.68
N THR A 108 -3.20 19.22 3.59
CA THR A 108 -2.69 18.75 4.89
C THR A 108 -3.79 18.09 5.73
N GLY A 109 -5.00 18.66 5.77
CA GLY A 109 -6.13 18.07 6.47
C GLY A 109 -6.48 16.68 5.93
N THR A 110 -6.48 16.51 4.61
CA THR A 110 -6.73 15.19 4.00
C THR A 110 -5.73 14.13 4.48
N ILE A 111 -4.47 14.51 4.67
CA ILE A 111 -3.44 13.62 5.22
C ILE A 111 -3.63 13.42 6.73
N ALA A 112 -3.75 14.50 7.51
CA ALA A 112 -3.53 14.46 8.95
C ALA A 112 -4.44 15.38 9.78
N GLN A 113 -5.68 15.60 9.34
CA GLN A 113 -6.68 16.29 10.15
C GLN A 113 -6.80 15.66 11.54
N SER A 114 -6.95 16.48 12.57
CA SER A 114 -7.18 15.97 13.92
C SER A 114 -8.47 15.15 13.94
N THR A 115 -8.35 13.84 14.20
CA THR A 115 -9.49 12.90 14.09
C THR A 115 -9.91 12.42 15.47
N GLY A 116 -11.21 12.26 15.69
CA GLY A 116 -11.78 11.79 16.95
C GLY A 116 -11.80 12.84 18.06
N ASN A 117 -11.66 14.13 17.70
CA ASN A 117 -11.59 15.25 18.65
C ASN A 117 -12.97 15.91 18.91
N GLY A 118 -14.04 15.42 18.27
CA GLY A 118 -15.40 15.98 18.36
C GLY A 118 -15.61 17.28 17.57
N ILE A 119 -14.69 17.62 16.66
CA ILE A 119 -14.71 18.82 15.81
C ILE A 119 -14.63 18.34 14.35
N GLY A 120 -15.35 19.03 13.46
CA GLY A 120 -15.04 18.93 12.04
C GLY A 120 -15.02 17.54 11.42
N VAL A 121 -13.86 17.19 10.86
CA VAL A 121 -13.64 16.12 9.88
C VAL A 121 -12.38 15.32 10.24
N ALA A 122 -12.13 14.21 9.53
CA ALA A 122 -11.00 13.32 9.77
C ALA A 122 -9.94 13.37 8.64
N GLY A 123 -8.74 12.87 8.96
CA GLY A 123 -7.60 12.75 8.05
C GLY A 123 -7.10 11.31 7.99
N VAL A 124 -6.45 10.91 6.91
CA VAL A 124 -6.08 9.50 6.67
C VAL A 124 -5.07 8.97 7.71
N ALA A 125 -3.98 9.69 7.95
CA ALA A 125 -2.88 9.33 8.84
C ALA A 125 -2.73 10.38 9.95
N TYR A 126 -3.80 10.58 10.72
CA TYR A 126 -3.93 11.67 11.71
C TYR A 126 -2.93 11.64 12.89
N GLY A 127 -2.12 10.59 13.02
CA GLY A 127 -1.02 10.46 13.98
C GLY A 127 0.35 10.84 13.43
N CYS A 128 0.48 11.08 12.11
CA CYS A 128 1.74 11.44 11.47
C CYS A 128 2.18 12.87 11.82
N THR A 129 3.40 13.21 11.40
CA THR A 129 3.96 14.55 11.55
C THR A 129 4.05 15.22 10.20
N ILE A 130 3.49 16.43 10.07
CA ILE A 130 3.52 17.21 8.84
C ILE A 130 4.76 18.10 8.81
N MET A 131 5.51 18.06 7.70
CA MET A 131 6.56 19.03 7.38
C MET A 131 6.03 20.01 6.32
N PRO A 132 5.66 21.25 6.69
CA PRO A 132 5.15 22.22 5.73
C PRO A 132 6.27 22.80 4.87
N VAL A 133 6.15 22.71 3.54
CA VAL A 133 7.14 23.26 2.61
C VAL A 133 6.41 24.15 1.61
N LYS A 134 6.54 25.47 1.78
CA LYS A 134 5.81 26.43 0.94
C LYS A 134 6.62 26.75 -0.32
N VAL A 135 6.10 26.34 -1.47
CA VAL A 135 6.67 26.62 -2.80
C VAL A 135 5.70 27.36 -3.72
N LEU A 136 4.43 27.45 -3.31
CA LEU A 136 3.37 28.17 -4.01
C LEU A 136 2.95 29.42 -3.21
N ASN A 137 2.77 30.54 -3.91
CA ASN A 137 2.35 31.81 -3.30
C ASN A 137 0.82 31.87 -3.04
N ALA A 138 0.32 33.00 -2.54
CA ALA A 138 -1.10 33.24 -2.26
C ALA A 138 -2.06 32.99 -3.45
N LYS A 139 -1.56 32.91 -4.68
CA LYS A 139 -2.34 32.59 -5.89
C LYS A 139 -2.21 31.11 -6.32
N GLY A 140 -1.58 30.27 -5.50
CA GLY A 140 -1.31 28.87 -5.84
C GLY A 140 -0.25 28.72 -6.94
N SER A 141 0.61 29.71 -7.15
CA SER A 141 1.63 29.68 -8.21
C SER A 141 3.04 29.66 -7.64
N GLY A 142 3.94 28.91 -8.27
CA GLY A 142 5.35 28.80 -7.91
C GLY A 142 6.25 28.67 -9.12
N THR A 143 7.55 28.56 -8.88
CA THR A 143 8.58 28.42 -9.92
C THR A 143 9.27 27.07 -9.81
N LEU A 144 9.90 26.63 -10.92
CA LEU A 144 10.71 25.42 -10.94
C LEU A 144 11.76 25.41 -9.83
N SER A 145 12.49 26.51 -9.63
CA SER A 145 13.53 26.58 -8.60
C SER A 145 12.97 26.40 -7.19
N GLN A 146 11.79 26.98 -6.90
CA GLN A 146 11.15 26.82 -5.58
C GLN A 146 10.75 25.38 -5.33
N LEU A 147 10.22 24.69 -6.35
CA LEU A 147 9.87 23.29 -6.25
C LEU A 147 11.12 22.40 -6.06
N VAL A 148 12.18 22.65 -6.82
CA VAL A 148 13.48 21.95 -6.68
C VAL A 148 14.04 22.11 -5.27
N ASP A 149 14.05 23.34 -4.75
CA ASP A 149 14.52 23.64 -3.40
C ASP A 149 13.61 22.98 -2.34
N GLY A 150 12.30 22.97 -2.56
CA GLY A 150 11.32 22.33 -1.68
C GLY A 150 11.49 20.81 -1.58
N VAL A 151 11.62 20.12 -2.71
CA VAL A 151 11.90 18.67 -2.75
C VAL A 151 13.22 18.39 -2.05
N SER A 152 14.28 19.13 -2.41
CA SER A 152 15.60 18.97 -1.79
C SER A 152 15.57 19.21 -0.27
N TYR A 153 14.80 20.19 0.21
CA TYR A 153 14.62 20.45 1.63
C TYR A 153 13.93 19.28 2.33
N ALA A 154 12.80 18.82 1.81
CA ALA A 154 12.07 17.69 2.40
C ALA A 154 12.97 16.46 2.53
N SER A 155 13.69 16.13 1.45
CA SER A 155 14.58 14.97 1.41
C SER A 155 15.82 15.06 2.29
N ASN A 156 16.19 16.27 2.72
CA ASN A 156 17.34 16.49 3.60
C ASN A 156 16.93 16.71 5.06
N ASN A 157 15.63 16.83 5.35
CA ASN A 157 15.13 17.15 6.70
C ASN A 157 14.24 16.03 7.27
N GLY A 158 14.37 14.80 6.77
CA GLY A 158 13.77 13.61 7.36
C GLY A 158 12.30 13.40 7.00
N ALA A 159 11.88 13.78 5.80
CA ALA A 159 10.60 13.34 5.26
C ALA A 159 10.67 11.85 4.88
N ASP A 160 9.66 11.07 5.25
CA ASP A 160 9.47 9.69 4.79
C ASP A 160 8.56 9.66 3.55
N VAL A 161 7.65 10.62 3.46
CA VAL A 161 6.73 10.82 2.33
C VAL A 161 6.79 12.27 1.86
N ILE A 162 6.84 12.51 0.55
CA ILE A 162 6.69 13.82 -0.09
C ILE A 162 5.36 13.85 -0.85
N SER A 163 4.46 14.75 -0.47
CA SER A 163 3.17 14.98 -1.13
C SER A 163 3.20 16.27 -1.94
N MET A 164 2.97 16.17 -3.25
CA MET A 164 2.96 17.27 -4.20
C MET A 164 1.62 17.38 -4.94
N SER A 165 0.70 18.17 -4.38
CA SER A 165 -0.61 18.46 -4.97
C SER A 165 -0.54 19.61 -5.99
N LEU A 166 0.48 19.57 -6.86
CA LEU A 166 0.84 20.63 -7.81
C LEU A 166 1.39 20.03 -9.10
N GLY A 167 1.51 20.86 -10.15
CA GLY A 167 2.12 20.43 -11.40
C GLY A 167 2.38 21.58 -12.37
N PHE A 168 2.97 21.25 -13.50
CA PHE A 168 3.23 22.19 -14.59
C PHE A 168 2.16 22.11 -15.69
N PRO A 169 2.00 23.17 -16.52
CA PRO A 169 1.15 23.12 -17.69
C PRO A 169 1.53 21.97 -18.66
N PRO A 170 0.58 21.41 -19.44
CA PRO A 170 0.83 20.29 -20.35
C PRO A 170 1.92 20.51 -21.42
N SER A 171 2.33 21.75 -21.66
CA SER A 171 3.40 22.09 -22.60
C SER A 171 4.81 21.85 -22.05
N VAL A 172 4.96 21.59 -20.75
CA VAL A 172 6.26 21.37 -20.09
C VAL A 172 6.66 19.90 -20.20
N THR A 173 7.90 19.65 -20.63
CA THR A 173 8.47 18.31 -20.81
C THR A 173 9.60 18.04 -19.81
N ALA A 174 9.98 16.77 -19.62
CA ALA A 174 11.11 16.37 -18.78
C ALA A 174 12.41 17.12 -19.11
N GLU A 175 12.68 17.39 -20.39
CA GLU A 175 13.89 18.10 -20.84
C GLU A 175 13.99 19.52 -20.24
N SER A 176 12.85 20.16 -19.98
CA SER A 176 12.80 21.50 -19.37
C SER A 176 12.89 21.46 -17.83
N LEU A 177 12.86 20.26 -17.25
CA LEU A 177 12.75 20.02 -15.81
C LEU A 177 13.92 19.20 -15.25
N ILE A 178 15.06 19.13 -15.96
CA ILE A 178 16.26 18.39 -15.52
C ILE A 178 16.62 18.63 -14.04
N PRO A 179 16.62 19.88 -13.51
CA PRO A 179 16.93 20.10 -12.10
C PRO A 179 15.92 19.45 -11.14
N LEU A 180 14.63 19.39 -11.52
CA LEU A 180 13.59 18.74 -10.73
C LEU A 180 13.73 17.24 -10.77
N GLY A 181 13.96 16.65 -11.95
CA GLY A 181 14.26 15.22 -12.07
C GLY A 181 15.45 14.80 -11.19
N ASN A 182 16.52 15.60 -11.16
CA ASN A 182 17.65 15.33 -10.26
C ASN A 182 17.27 15.38 -8.77
N ALA A 183 16.41 16.32 -8.37
CA ALA A 183 15.95 16.43 -6.98
C ALA A 183 15.03 15.26 -6.60
N ILE A 184 14.14 14.84 -7.51
CA ILE A 184 13.27 13.67 -7.36
C ILE A 184 14.10 12.40 -7.22
N ASN A 185 15.07 12.16 -8.10
CA ASN A 185 15.97 11.00 -8.02
C ASN A 185 16.79 11.01 -6.73
N SER A 186 17.19 12.19 -6.25
CA SER A 186 17.88 12.31 -4.96
C SER A 186 16.98 12.04 -3.75
N ALA A 187 15.67 12.26 -3.87
CA ALA A 187 14.69 11.91 -2.84
C ALA A 187 14.43 10.41 -2.84
N ASP A 188 14.18 9.84 -4.02
CA ASP A 188 13.94 8.42 -4.24
C ASP A 188 15.11 7.54 -3.76
N SER A 189 16.37 7.92 -4.09
CA SER A 189 17.57 7.22 -3.61
C SER A 189 17.78 7.23 -2.09
N LYS A 190 16.97 7.98 -1.34
CA LYS A 190 16.92 7.95 0.13
C LYS A 190 15.72 7.14 0.65
N ASN A 191 15.06 6.39 -0.22
CA ASN A 191 13.84 5.63 0.04
C ASN A 191 12.73 6.54 0.59
N ILE A 192 12.52 7.71 -0.01
CA ILE A 192 11.40 8.60 0.34
C ILE A 192 10.28 8.32 -0.65
N VAL A 193 9.07 8.06 -0.16
CA VAL A 193 7.90 7.86 -1.04
C VAL A 193 7.46 9.19 -1.60
N ILE A 194 7.41 9.33 -2.93
CA ILE A 194 7.05 10.58 -3.59
C ILE A 194 5.69 10.40 -4.24
N VAL A 195 4.73 11.26 -3.91
CA VAL A 195 3.34 11.19 -4.40
C VAL A 195 2.97 12.51 -5.04
N ALA A 196 2.46 12.48 -6.27
CA ALA A 196 2.19 13.70 -7.05
C ALA A 196 0.89 13.65 -7.84
N ALA A 197 0.27 14.81 -8.03
CA ALA A 197 -0.99 14.97 -8.75
C ALA A 197 -0.80 14.83 -10.27
N ALA A 198 -1.66 14.03 -10.92
CA ALA A 198 -1.56 13.77 -12.36
C ALA A 198 -1.90 14.98 -13.26
N GLY A 199 -2.66 15.95 -12.75
CA GLY A 199 -3.11 17.15 -13.47
C GLY A 199 -4.62 17.16 -13.75
N ASN A 200 -5.14 18.33 -14.12
CA ASN A 200 -6.58 18.64 -14.11
C ASN A 200 -7.12 19.12 -15.49
N ASP A 201 -6.52 18.68 -16.59
CA ASP A 201 -6.87 19.10 -17.95
C ASP A 201 -7.79 18.11 -18.70
N GLY A 202 -8.04 16.93 -18.12
CA GLY A 202 -8.87 15.88 -18.71
C GLY A 202 -8.23 15.21 -19.94
N ILE A 203 -6.90 15.25 -20.05
CA ILE A 203 -6.15 14.76 -21.22
C ILE A 203 -5.41 13.45 -20.93
N SER A 204 -5.03 12.74 -22.00
CA SER A 204 -4.26 11.48 -21.95
C SER A 204 -2.76 11.69 -21.73
N THR A 205 -2.38 12.67 -20.91
CA THR A 205 -0.98 12.94 -20.56
C THR A 205 -0.90 13.36 -19.10
N VAL A 206 -0.16 12.59 -18.30
CA VAL A 206 0.17 12.92 -16.92
C VAL A 206 1.19 14.05 -16.90
N GLY A 207 0.97 15.07 -16.06
CA GLY A 207 1.86 16.21 -15.91
C GLY A 207 3.05 15.93 -14.97
N TYR A 208 4.08 16.76 -15.04
CA TYR A 208 5.19 16.72 -14.08
C TYR A 208 4.84 17.51 -12.80
N PRO A 209 5.30 17.05 -11.61
CA PRO A 209 6.27 15.97 -11.40
C PRO A 209 5.71 14.55 -11.42
N ALA A 210 4.39 14.34 -11.44
CA ALA A 210 3.79 13.00 -11.38
C ALA A 210 4.28 12.05 -12.49
N ALA A 211 4.58 12.56 -13.68
CA ALA A 211 5.11 11.75 -14.79
C ALA A 211 6.56 11.27 -14.63
N TYR A 212 7.27 11.61 -13.53
CA TYR A 212 8.54 10.95 -13.21
C TYR A 212 8.29 9.55 -12.65
N GLU A 213 9.06 8.57 -13.11
CA GLU A 213 8.94 7.14 -12.72
C GLU A 213 9.03 6.95 -11.19
N GLU A 214 9.84 7.78 -10.53
CA GLU A 214 10.05 7.76 -9.09
C GLU A 214 8.82 8.29 -8.30
N CYS A 215 7.88 8.97 -8.95
CA CYS A 215 6.68 9.52 -8.33
C CYS A 215 5.47 8.60 -8.51
N ILE A 216 4.71 8.37 -7.44
CA ILE A 216 3.39 7.75 -7.53
C ILE A 216 2.43 8.79 -8.12
N ALA A 217 2.04 8.59 -9.38
CA ALA A 217 1.16 9.49 -10.12
C ALA A 217 -0.31 9.23 -9.76
N VAL A 218 -0.97 10.24 -9.18
CA VAL A 218 -2.34 10.10 -8.63
C VAL A 218 -3.37 10.85 -9.45
N GLY A 219 -4.32 10.11 -10.02
CA GLY A 219 -5.53 10.62 -10.66
C GLY A 219 -6.72 10.70 -9.71
N ALA A 220 -7.81 11.34 -10.17
CA ALA A 220 -8.98 11.65 -9.36
C ALA A 220 -10.24 10.89 -9.79
N THR A 221 -10.95 10.30 -8.83
CA THR A 221 -12.30 9.74 -9.00
C THR A 221 -13.39 10.60 -8.37
N ARG A 222 -14.60 10.42 -8.87
CA ARG A 222 -15.85 10.95 -8.30
C ARG A 222 -16.44 9.96 -7.28
N TYR A 223 -17.53 10.36 -6.63
CA TYR A 223 -18.27 9.54 -5.66
C TYR A 223 -18.66 8.16 -6.19
N ASP A 224 -19.04 8.08 -7.48
CA ASP A 224 -19.44 6.84 -8.16
C ASP A 224 -18.27 5.97 -8.65
N GLY A 225 -17.03 6.31 -8.26
CA GLY A 225 -15.82 5.59 -8.65
C GLY A 225 -15.34 5.89 -10.06
N THR A 226 -16.09 6.68 -10.86
CA THR A 226 -15.64 7.00 -12.21
C THR A 226 -14.54 8.06 -12.20
N ARG A 227 -13.64 8.03 -13.20
CA ARG A 227 -12.63 9.07 -13.40
C ARG A 227 -13.32 10.44 -13.48
N ALA A 228 -12.85 11.39 -12.67
CA ALA A 228 -13.33 12.76 -12.72
C ALA A 228 -13.01 13.37 -14.10
N TYR A 229 -13.95 14.16 -14.64
CA TYR A 229 -13.84 14.67 -16.02
C TYR A 229 -12.55 15.45 -16.28
N TYR A 230 -12.01 16.11 -15.25
CA TYR A 230 -10.78 16.89 -15.29
C TYR A 230 -9.51 16.05 -15.07
N SER A 231 -9.59 14.83 -14.54
CA SER A 231 -8.38 14.07 -14.19
C SER A 231 -7.59 13.71 -15.44
N ASN A 232 -6.31 14.08 -15.49
CA ASN A 232 -5.41 13.54 -16.49
C ASN A 232 -5.24 12.03 -16.30
N TYR A 233 -4.90 11.34 -17.39
CA TYR A 233 -4.72 9.89 -17.45
C TYR A 233 -3.63 9.54 -18.48
N GLY A 234 -3.22 8.28 -18.58
CA GLY A 234 -2.24 7.83 -19.58
C GLY A 234 -1.27 6.81 -18.99
N ASP A 235 -0.23 6.47 -19.75
CA ASP A 235 0.69 5.38 -19.41
C ASP A 235 1.51 5.64 -18.14
N ALA A 236 1.75 6.91 -17.79
CA ALA A 236 2.47 7.31 -16.58
C ALA A 236 1.54 7.52 -15.37
N LEU A 237 0.28 7.05 -15.43
CA LEU A 237 -0.65 7.12 -14.30
C LEU A 237 -0.59 5.80 -13.52
N ASP A 238 -0.26 5.87 -12.23
CA ASP A 238 -0.12 4.68 -11.39
C ASP A 238 -1.42 4.31 -10.70
N ILE A 239 -2.09 5.29 -10.08
CA ILE A 239 -3.25 5.00 -9.22
C ILE A 239 -4.26 6.13 -9.19
N MET A 240 -5.49 5.80 -8.79
CA MET A 240 -6.57 6.73 -8.58
C MET A 240 -6.90 6.87 -7.09
N ALA A 241 -7.39 8.04 -6.69
CA ALA A 241 -7.96 8.27 -5.37
C ALA A 241 -9.12 9.28 -5.44
N PRO A 242 -9.96 9.38 -4.39
CA PRO A 242 -11.05 10.35 -4.33
C PRO A 242 -10.58 11.80 -4.56
N GLY A 243 -11.03 12.40 -5.66
CA GLY A 243 -10.77 13.80 -5.99
C GLY A 243 -12.02 14.66 -6.13
N GLY A 244 -13.20 14.04 -6.25
CA GLY A 244 -14.51 14.71 -6.17
C GLY A 244 -14.98 15.44 -7.43
N ASP A 245 -16.24 15.86 -7.43
CA ASP A 245 -16.90 16.65 -8.47
C ASP A 245 -17.98 17.53 -7.83
N LEU A 246 -17.71 18.84 -7.72
CA LEU A 246 -18.61 19.80 -7.08
C LEU A 246 -19.86 20.13 -7.92
N ASN A 247 -19.95 19.63 -9.15
CA ASN A 247 -21.10 19.88 -10.03
C ASN A 247 -22.24 18.88 -9.82
N VAL A 248 -22.02 17.84 -9.03
CA VAL A 248 -22.96 16.75 -8.81
C VAL A 248 -23.07 16.43 -7.32
N ASP A 249 -24.29 16.10 -6.89
CA ASP A 249 -24.60 15.58 -5.55
C ASP A 249 -25.16 14.16 -5.74
N GLN A 250 -24.25 13.19 -5.87
CA GLN A 250 -24.56 11.78 -6.04
C GLN A 250 -24.71 11.08 -4.68
N SER A 251 -24.13 11.64 -3.62
CA SER A 251 -24.30 11.17 -2.24
C SER A 251 -25.70 11.50 -1.67
N GLY A 252 -26.36 12.55 -2.17
CA GLY A 252 -27.69 12.99 -1.76
C GLY A 252 -27.70 13.75 -0.44
N ASP A 253 -26.56 14.35 -0.05
CA ASP A 253 -26.38 15.01 1.24
C ASP A 253 -26.67 16.53 1.22
N GLY A 254 -26.97 17.07 0.02
CA GLY A 254 -27.29 18.47 -0.23
C GLY A 254 -26.09 19.33 -0.63
N TYR A 255 -24.89 18.74 -0.78
CA TYR A 255 -23.67 19.41 -1.23
C TYR A 255 -23.10 18.73 -2.49
N GLY A 256 -22.28 19.46 -3.25
CA GLY A 256 -21.52 18.83 -4.33
C GLY A 256 -20.47 17.87 -3.75
N ASP A 257 -20.25 16.72 -4.41
CA ASP A 257 -19.39 15.62 -3.93
C ASP A 257 -17.89 15.94 -4.05
N GLY A 258 -17.42 16.97 -3.36
CA GLY A 258 -16.01 17.29 -3.21
C GLY A 258 -15.34 16.55 -2.05
N ILE A 259 -14.08 16.88 -1.80
CA ILE A 259 -13.34 16.47 -0.61
C ILE A 259 -13.43 17.57 0.44
N LEU A 260 -14.02 17.25 1.59
CA LEU A 260 -14.27 18.20 2.68
C LEU A 260 -13.12 18.23 3.67
N GLN A 261 -12.52 19.41 3.90
CA GLN A 261 -11.53 19.62 4.96
C GLN A 261 -11.65 21.00 5.62
N ASN A 262 -11.11 21.14 6.85
CA ASN A 262 -10.98 22.46 7.47
C ASN A 262 -9.90 23.26 6.75
N THR A 263 -10.28 24.42 6.24
CA THR A 263 -9.35 25.42 5.70
C THR A 263 -9.95 26.81 5.94
N PHE A 264 -9.51 27.84 5.23
CA PHE A 264 -9.96 29.21 5.44
C PHE A 264 -10.19 29.93 4.12
N ASN A 265 -11.02 30.97 4.18
CA ASN A 265 -11.12 31.92 3.09
C ASN A 265 -9.94 32.91 3.19
N PRO A 266 -9.01 32.96 2.22
CA PRO A 266 -7.81 33.81 2.30
C PRO A 266 -8.14 35.31 2.28
N SER A 267 -9.31 35.70 1.78
CA SER A 267 -9.74 37.11 1.75
C SER A 267 -10.24 37.62 3.10
N THR A 268 -10.77 36.73 3.95
CA THR A 268 -11.34 37.09 5.26
C THR A 268 -10.54 36.53 6.45
N GLY A 269 -9.70 35.52 6.21
CA GLY A 269 -8.99 34.77 7.24
C GLY A 269 -9.90 33.84 8.07
N LEU A 270 -11.18 33.69 7.70
CA LEU A 270 -12.14 32.90 8.47
C LEU A 270 -12.02 31.41 8.13
N PHE A 271 -11.85 30.59 9.17
CA PHE A 271 -11.86 29.13 9.07
C PHE A 271 -13.28 28.59 8.87
N SER A 272 -13.39 27.58 7.99
CA SER A 272 -14.61 26.79 7.80
C SER A 272 -14.23 25.43 7.18
N TYR A 273 -15.21 24.62 6.85
CA TYR A 273 -15.04 23.36 6.14
C TYR A 273 -15.45 23.58 4.70
N TYR A 274 -14.52 23.35 3.78
CA TYR A 274 -14.72 23.61 2.35
C TYR A 274 -14.53 22.33 1.54
N PHE A 275 -15.45 22.09 0.61
CA PHE A 275 -15.34 21.06 -0.39
C PHE A 275 -14.47 21.56 -1.55
N TYR A 276 -13.35 20.89 -1.81
CA TYR A 276 -12.52 21.11 -3.00
C TYR A 276 -12.60 19.90 -3.95
N GLN A 277 -12.24 20.10 -5.21
CA GLN A 277 -12.06 19.01 -6.17
C GLN A 277 -10.72 19.14 -6.89
N GLY A 278 -10.14 18.02 -7.32
CA GLY A 278 -8.91 18.00 -8.10
C GLY A 278 -8.08 16.74 -7.85
N THR A 279 -7.14 16.46 -8.76
CA THR A 279 -6.05 15.50 -8.48
C THR A 279 -5.24 15.93 -7.25
N SER A 280 -5.14 17.24 -7.00
CA SER A 280 -4.60 17.82 -5.76
C SER A 280 -5.29 17.34 -4.47
N MET A 281 -6.57 16.95 -4.53
CA MET A 281 -7.31 16.38 -3.40
C MET A 281 -7.19 14.85 -3.36
N ALA A 282 -6.92 14.20 -4.49
CA ALA A 282 -6.67 12.76 -4.57
C ALA A 282 -5.28 12.39 -4.01
N THR A 283 -4.23 13.13 -4.40
CA THR A 283 -2.83 12.95 -3.95
C THR A 283 -2.65 12.79 -2.43
N PRO A 284 -3.25 13.62 -1.56
CA PRO A 284 -3.09 13.48 -0.12
C PRO A 284 -3.74 12.22 0.46
N HIS A 285 -4.71 11.60 -0.21
CA HIS A 285 -5.23 10.30 0.22
C HIS A 285 -4.14 9.23 0.11
N VAL A 286 -3.49 9.14 -1.06
CA VAL A 286 -2.39 8.19 -1.30
C VAL A 286 -1.19 8.49 -0.40
N SER A 287 -0.89 9.76 -0.17
CA SER A 287 0.18 10.18 0.78
C SER A 287 -0.12 9.75 2.21
N GLY A 288 -1.39 9.86 2.63
CA GLY A 288 -1.86 9.34 3.91
C GLY A 288 -1.73 7.83 4.00
N VAL A 289 -2.16 7.08 2.97
CA VAL A 289 -2.02 5.62 2.93
C VAL A 289 -0.55 5.19 3.00
N ALA A 290 0.33 5.85 2.25
CA ALA A 290 1.78 5.63 2.36
C ALA A 290 2.28 5.82 3.80
N ALA A 291 1.83 6.87 4.48
CA ALA A 291 2.19 7.10 5.88
C ALA A 291 1.64 6.05 6.85
N LEU A 292 0.44 5.51 6.59
CA LEU A 292 -0.08 4.36 7.35
C LEU A 292 0.84 3.14 7.17
N LEU A 293 1.20 2.79 5.94
CA LEU A 293 2.05 1.63 5.66
C LEU A 293 3.40 1.73 6.36
N ILE A 294 4.06 2.88 6.28
CA ILE A 294 5.37 3.08 6.94
C ILE A 294 5.22 2.99 8.47
N ALA A 295 4.15 3.53 9.04
CA ALA A 295 3.90 3.45 10.48
C ALA A 295 3.62 2.02 10.97
N ASP A 296 3.09 1.16 10.11
CA ASP A 296 2.87 -0.27 10.37
C ASP A 296 4.14 -1.12 10.14
N GLY A 297 5.23 -0.50 9.67
CA GLY A 297 6.54 -1.14 9.50
C GLY A 297 6.85 -1.57 8.07
N VAL A 298 6.02 -1.22 7.09
CA VAL A 298 6.36 -1.40 5.66
C VAL A 298 7.53 -0.49 5.32
N LYS A 299 8.59 -1.06 4.74
CA LYS A 299 9.73 -0.25 4.29
C LYS A 299 9.29 0.66 3.13
N PRO A 300 9.76 1.93 3.07
CA PRO A 300 9.35 2.86 2.03
C PRO A 300 9.48 2.34 0.59
N GLU A 301 10.54 1.59 0.28
CA GLU A 301 10.74 0.98 -1.04
C GLU A 301 9.64 -0.01 -1.46
N ASN A 302 8.88 -0.56 -0.50
CA ASN A 302 7.80 -1.52 -0.76
C ASN A 302 6.40 -0.87 -0.75
N VAL A 303 6.31 0.43 -0.41
CA VAL A 303 5.03 1.14 -0.26
C VAL A 303 4.29 1.23 -1.59
N ARG A 304 4.99 1.60 -2.68
CA ARG A 304 4.41 1.69 -4.02
C ARG A 304 3.75 0.35 -4.41
N THR A 305 4.50 -0.74 -4.30
CA THR A 305 4.03 -2.09 -4.65
C THR A 305 2.80 -2.49 -3.85
N ALA A 306 2.78 -2.23 -2.54
CA ALA A 306 1.62 -2.52 -1.69
C ALA A 306 0.38 -1.74 -2.13
N ILE A 307 0.54 -0.44 -2.43
CA ILE A 307 -0.54 0.43 -2.89
C ILE A 307 -1.08 -0.01 -4.26
N GLU A 308 -0.21 -0.25 -5.24
CA GLU A 308 -0.59 -0.61 -6.60
C GLU A 308 -1.19 -2.02 -6.69
N SER A 309 -0.59 -3.00 -5.99
CA SER A 309 -1.02 -4.41 -6.04
C SER A 309 -2.38 -4.66 -5.38
N THR A 310 -2.80 -3.76 -4.49
CA THR A 310 -4.02 -3.93 -3.69
C THR A 310 -5.13 -2.96 -4.07
N ALA A 311 -4.85 -2.06 -5.02
CA ALA A 311 -5.83 -1.14 -5.55
C ALA A 311 -7.11 -1.89 -5.96
N ASN A 312 -8.25 -1.28 -5.65
CA ASN A 312 -9.54 -1.79 -6.07
C ASN A 312 -9.67 -1.56 -7.58
N MET A 313 -9.38 -2.62 -8.34
CA MET A 313 -9.32 -2.56 -9.79
C MET A 313 -10.68 -2.22 -10.40
N ASP A 314 -10.71 -1.14 -11.17
CA ASP A 314 -11.65 -0.94 -12.26
C ASP A 314 -10.87 -1.20 -13.56
N THR A 315 -11.26 -2.20 -14.33
CA THR A 315 -10.54 -2.65 -15.54
C THR A 315 -10.67 -1.70 -16.74
N THR A 316 -11.13 -0.46 -16.50
CA THR A 316 -11.33 0.54 -17.54
C THR A 316 -10.02 1.29 -17.84
N ALA A 317 -9.70 1.48 -19.11
CA ALA A 317 -8.53 2.25 -19.52
C ALA A 317 -8.51 3.65 -18.88
N GLY A 318 -7.35 4.06 -18.34
CA GLY A 318 -7.15 5.40 -17.75
C GLY A 318 -7.28 5.47 -16.22
N TYR A 319 -7.15 4.35 -15.51
CA TYR A 319 -7.25 4.25 -14.04
C TYR A 319 -5.95 3.78 -13.37
N GLY A 320 -4.86 3.60 -14.12
CA GLY A 320 -3.65 2.93 -13.62
C GLY A 320 -4.01 1.55 -13.05
N CYS A 321 -3.59 1.28 -11.81
CA CYS A 321 -3.89 0.06 -11.06
C CYS A 321 -5.30 0.03 -10.46
N GLY A 322 -6.04 1.15 -10.42
CA GLY A 322 -7.36 1.26 -9.81
C GLY A 322 -7.42 2.30 -8.69
N ILE A 323 -8.42 2.20 -7.81
CA ILE A 323 -8.60 3.12 -6.68
C ILE A 323 -7.85 2.59 -5.46
N VAL A 324 -7.05 3.42 -4.79
CA VAL A 324 -6.31 3.03 -3.58
C VAL A 324 -7.24 2.47 -2.49
N ASP A 325 -6.81 1.38 -1.84
CA ASP A 325 -7.52 0.72 -0.73
C ASP A 325 -6.58 0.59 0.47
N ALA A 326 -6.78 1.45 1.48
CA ALA A 326 -5.89 1.57 2.63
C ALA A 326 -5.77 0.28 3.43
N TYR A 327 -6.90 -0.41 3.66
CA TYR A 327 -6.90 -1.63 4.45
C TYR A 327 -6.28 -2.80 3.71
N LYS A 328 -6.58 -2.97 2.42
CA LYS A 328 -5.91 -4.03 1.64
C LYS A 328 -4.41 -3.77 1.53
N ALA A 329 -3.99 -2.51 1.39
CA ALA A 329 -2.57 -2.16 1.37
C ALA A 329 -1.88 -2.48 2.72
N LEU A 330 -2.49 -2.17 3.87
CA LEU A 330 -1.93 -2.52 5.19
C LEU A 330 -1.88 -4.02 5.44
N THR A 331 -2.90 -4.74 4.98
CA THR A 331 -2.96 -6.20 5.08
C THR A 331 -2.26 -6.89 3.91
N TYR A 332 -1.55 -6.12 3.08
CA TYR A 332 -0.63 -6.63 2.08
C TYR A 332 0.58 -7.21 2.81
N TYR A 333 0.48 -8.48 3.17
CA TYR A 333 1.63 -9.26 3.59
C TYR A 333 2.62 -9.24 2.42
N THR A 334 3.62 -8.37 2.53
CA THR A 334 4.87 -8.58 1.82
C THR A 334 5.33 -9.97 2.23
N ILE A 335 5.22 -10.92 1.31
CA ILE A 335 6.05 -12.12 1.39
C ILE A 335 7.46 -11.55 1.57
N PRO A 336 8.17 -11.87 2.67
CA PRO A 336 9.52 -11.37 2.88
C PRO A 336 10.29 -11.60 1.59
N GLU A 337 10.99 -10.57 1.11
CA GLU A 337 11.96 -10.68 0.02
C GLU A 337 12.70 -12.01 0.15
N PRO A 338 12.52 -12.97 -0.79
CA PRO A 338 13.23 -14.24 -0.74
C PRO A 338 14.68 -13.96 -1.12
N THR A 339 15.44 -13.48 -0.15
CA THR A 339 16.88 -13.25 -0.28
C THR A 339 17.69 -14.53 -0.11
N GLY A 340 17.06 -15.65 0.27
CA GLY A 340 17.77 -16.86 0.68
C GLY A 340 17.58 -18.04 -0.27
N GLN A 341 18.71 -18.62 -0.70
CA GLN A 341 18.82 -19.99 -1.19
C GLN A 341 17.89 -20.97 -0.41
N VAL A 342 17.04 -21.74 -1.10
CA VAL A 342 16.23 -22.80 -0.47
C VAL A 342 17.06 -24.06 -0.28
N SER A 343 16.83 -24.79 0.81
CA SER A 343 17.52 -26.04 1.10
C SER A 343 16.57 -27.11 1.69
N ILE A 344 16.95 -28.37 1.51
CA ILE A 344 16.25 -29.50 2.15
C ILE A 344 16.76 -29.62 3.58
N LYS A 345 15.91 -29.33 4.56
CA LYS A 345 16.22 -29.47 5.99
C LYS A 345 16.15 -30.92 6.44
N ASP A 346 15.13 -31.65 5.98
CA ASP A 346 14.90 -33.04 6.37
C ASP A 346 14.11 -33.82 5.30
N VAL A 347 14.38 -35.12 5.23
CA VAL A 347 13.60 -36.10 4.46
C VAL A 347 13.32 -37.29 5.36
N THR A 348 12.07 -37.42 5.80
CA THR A 348 11.63 -38.55 6.62
C THR A 348 10.74 -39.47 5.79
N VAL A 349 11.07 -40.77 5.76
CA VAL A 349 10.25 -41.80 5.10
C VAL A 349 9.56 -42.66 6.15
N THR A 350 8.24 -42.80 6.03
CA THR A 350 7.43 -43.66 6.89
C THR A 350 6.62 -44.63 6.05
N CYS A 351 6.39 -45.84 6.56
CA CYS A 351 5.60 -46.85 5.88
C CYS A 351 4.32 -47.13 6.65
N THR A 352 3.22 -47.25 5.93
CA THR A 352 1.93 -47.70 6.48
C THR A 352 1.56 -49.03 5.84
N GLN A 353 1.15 -49.99 6.67
CA GLN A 353 0.66 -51.28 6.21
C GLN A 353 -0.84 -51.41 6.42
N ARG A 354 -1.51 -52.10 5.49
CA ARG A 354 -2.87 -52.59 5.67
C ARG A 354 -3.02 -54.01 5.16
N THR A 355 -3.93 -54.77 5.76
CA THR A 355 -4.22 -56.14 5.36
C THR A 355 -5.56 -56.20 4.64
N VAL A 356 -5.56 -56.75 3.42
CA VAL A 356 -6.77 -57.01 2.64
C VAL A 356 -6.86 -58.50 2.35
N ARG A 357 -7.82 -59.17 2.99
CA ARG A 357 -7.93 -60.65 3.01
C ARG A 357 -6.64 -61.31 3.50
N LYS A 358 -5.90 -62.02 2.62
CA LYS A 358 -4.63 -62.68 2.93
C LYS A 358 -3.39 -61.88 2.44
N ASN A 359 -3.60 -60.69 1.90
CA ASN A 359 -2.53 -59.87 1.34
C ASN A 359 -2.16 -58.75 2.32
N THR A 360 -0.86 -58.57 2.57
CA THR A 360 -0.33 -57.36 3.21
C THR A 360 0.05 -56.37 2.11
N LEU A 361 -0.50 -55.18 2.19
CA LEU A 361 -0.24 -54.07 1.29
C LEU A 361 0.47 -52.97 2.07
N VAL A 362 1.52 -52.41 1.49
CA VAL A 362 2.34 -51.35 2.12
C VAL A 362 2.43 -50.18 1.17
N THR A 363 2.26 -48.98 1.72
CA THR A 363 2.59 -47.71 1.08
C THR A 363 3.65 -46.99 1.91
N ALA A 364 4.52 -46.24 1.25
CA ALA A 364 5.47 -45.36 1.90
C ALA A 364 5.10 -43.89 1.64
N GLN A 365 5.43 -43.03 2.60
CA GLN A 365 5.28 -41.59 2.51
C GLN A 365 6.59 -40.92 2.85
N ALA A 366 7.08 -40.08 1.96
CA ALA A 366 8.23 -39.22 2.17
C ALA A 366 7.73 -37.82 2.51
N THR A 367 8.05 -37.35 3.71
CA THR A 367 7.85 -35.94 4.10
C THR A 367 9.15 -35.20 3.93
N VAL A 368 9.14 -34.20 3.04
CA VAL A 368 10.30 -33.35 2.74
C VAL A 368 10.05 -31.97 3.34
N THR A 369 11.01 -31.46 4.12
CA THR A 369 10.96 -30.12 4.72
C THR A 369 11.93 -29.18 4.01
N ILE A 370 11.42 -28.06 3.50
CA ILE A 370 12.18 -27.01 2.82
C ILE A 370 12.24 -25.76 3.70
N VAL A 371 13.45 -25.20 3.81
CA VAL A 371 13.71 -23.96 4.54
C VAL A 371 14.55 -22.98 3.71
N ASP A 372 14.52 -21.71 4.10
CA ASP A 372 15.38 -20.66 3.55
C ASP A 372 16.76 -20.65 4.23
N ALA A 373 17.53 -19.59 3.96
CA ALA A 373 18.89 -19.41 4.49
C ALA A 373 18.93 -19.20 6.02
N ASP A 374 17.86 -18.67 6.60
CA ASP A 374 17.74 -18.42 8.04
C ASP A 374 17.15 -19.63 8.78
N GLY A 375 16.68 -20.62 8.03
CA GLY A 375 16.14 -21.87 8.54
C GLY A 375 14.61 -21.84 8.76
N ASP A 376 13.95 -20.81 8.22
CA ASP A 376 12.51 -20.62 8.29
C ASP A 376 11.77 -21.42 7.19
N PRO A 377 10.54 -21.89 7.45
CA PRO A 377 9.82 -22.74 6.50
C PRO A 377 9.40 -22.02 5.22
N VAL A 378 9.64 -22.64 4.05
CA VAL A 378 9.29 -22.07 2.74
C VAL A 378 7.98 -22.64 2.22
N GLN A 379 6.93 -21.82 2.14
CA GLN A 379 5.64 -22.19 1.56
C GLN A 379 5.65 -22.06 0.03
N GLY A 380 5.09 -23.04 -0.68
CA GLY A 380 4.94 -23.01 -2.14
C GLY A 380 6.16 -23.49 -2.94
N ALA A 381 7.15 -24.10 -2.29
CA ALA A 381 8.25 -24.77 -2.97
C ALA A 381 7.76 -26.07 -3.62
N THR A 382 8.13 -26.27 -4.89
CA THR A 382 7.87 -27.50 -5.64
C THR A 382 8.98 -28.51 -5.36
N VAL A 383 8.62 -29.68 -4.85
CA VAL A 383 9.54 -30.80 -4.62
C VAL A 383 9.18 -31.93 -5.57
N SER A 384 10.16 -32.44 -6.29
CA SER A 384 10.01 -33.64 -7.12
C SER A 384 11.01 -34.71 -6.72
N GLY A 385 10.60 -35.98 -6.81
CA GLY A 385 11.47 -37.11 -6.48
C GLY A 385 10.98 -38.43 -7.02
N GLN A 386 11.74 -39.47 -6.74
CA GLN A 386 11.51 -40.82 -7.24
C GLN A 386 11.54 -41.85 -6.12
N TRP A 387 10.57 -42.75 -6.15
CA TRP A 387 10.56 -43.98 -5.39
C TRP A 387 11.33 -45.08 -6.12
N SER A 388 12.10 -45.87 -5.37
CA SER A 388 12.78 -47.06 -5.85
C SER A 388 12.62 -48.23 -4.86
N ASP A 389 13.16 -49.38 -5.25
CA ASP A 389 13.12 -50.67 -4.53
C ASP A 389 11.77 -51.38 -4.58
N ALA A 390 10.95 -51.29 -3.54
CA ALA A 390 9.66 -51.99 -3.50
C ALA A 390 8.66 -51.46 -4.53
N THR A 391 8.83 -50.23 -4.99
CA THR A 391 8.04 -49.58 -6.04
C THR A 391 8.91 -48.67 -6.90
N THR A 392 8.42 -48.37 -8.09
CA THR A 392 9.05 -47.42 -9.01
C THR A 392 7.99 -46.45 -9.50
N ASP A 393 8.05 -45.23 -9.00
CA ASP A 393 7.19 -44.13 -9.40
C ASP A 393 7.83 -42.78 -9.07
N SER A 394 7.30 -41.72 -9.67
CA SER A 394 7.76 -40.35 -9.46
C SER A 394 6.63 -39.53 -8.90
N ASP A 395 6.94 -38.69 -7.93
CA ASP A 395 5.99 -37.81 -7.28
C ASP A 395 6.48 -36.36 -7.32
N ILE A 396 5.51 -35.44 -7.33
CA ILE A 396 5.73 -33.99 -7.26
C ILE A 396 4.66 -33.37 -6.36
N GLY A 397 5.04 -32.34 -5.59
CA GLY A 397 4.09 -31.61 -4.76
C GLY A 397 4.63 -30.27 -4.28
N LEU A 398 3.74 -29.46 -3.70
CA LEU A 398 4.04 -28.14 -3.16
C LEU A 398 4.10 -28.18 -1.63
N THR A 399 5.03 -27.44 -1.04
CA THR A 399 5.11 -27.26 0.40
C THR A 399 3.96 -26.37 0.92
N GLY A 400 3.38 -26.75 2.05
CA GLY A 400 2.43 -25.91 2.81
C GLY A 400 3.11 -24.84 3.65
N SER A 401 2.35 -24.14 4.49
CA SER A 401 2.85 -23.09 5.39
C SER A 401 3.92 -23.56 6.38
N SER A 402 4.00 -24.86 6.68
CA SER A 402 5.04 -25.46 7.51
C SER A 402 6.33 -25.82 6.75
N GLY A 403 6.44 -25.44 5.47
CA GLY A 403 7.57 -25.80 4.61
C GLY A 403 7.62 -27.28 4.23
N GLN A 404 6.55 -28.03 4.47
CA GLN A 404 6.52 -29.49 4.26
C GLN A 404 5.62 -29.91 3.11
N VAL A 405 6.05 -30.97 2.41
CA VAL A 405 5.25 -31.72 1.43
C VAL A 405 5.38 -33.21 1.70
N THR A 406 4.27 -33.94 1.57
CA THR A 406 4.23 -35.40 1.69
C THR A 406 3.93 -36.04 0.35
N LEU A 407 4.83 -36.89 -0.12
CA LEU A 407 4.76 -37.60 -1.39
C LEU A 407 4.57 -39.10 -1.09
N SER A 408 3.67 -39.78 -1.80
CA SER A 408 3.22 -41.14 -1.44
C SER A 408 3.54 -42.12 -2.55
N SER A 409 4.25 -43.18 -2.19
CA SER A 409 4.56 -44.27 -3.11
C SER A 409 3.29 -44.99 -3.60
N ASN A 410 3.38 -45.69 -4.73
CA ASN A 410 2.37 -46.70 -5.06
C ASN A 410 2.25 -47.76 -3.97
N GLU A 411 1.06 -48.36 -3.87
CA GLU A 411 0.80 -49.46 -2.96
C GLU A 411 1.40 -50.76 -3.50
N VAL A 412 2.20 -51.43 -2.66
CA VAL A 412 2.88 -52.67 -3.03
C VAL A 412 2.37 -53.81 -2.17
N LYS A 413 2.04 -54.93 -2.80
CA LYS A 413 1.78 -56.17 -2.08
C LYS A 413 3.09 -56.82 -1.65
N VAL A 414 3.27 -57.01 -0.36
CA VAL A 414 4.49 -57.59 0.22
C VAL A 414 4.21 -58.97 0.85
N THR A 415 5.19 -59.86 0.76
CA THR A 415 5.16 -61.20 1.39
C THR A 415 6.24 -61.37 2.48
N SER A 416 7.15 -60.40 2.59
CA SER A 416 8.24 -60.32 3.57
C SER A 416 8.68 -58.85 3.72
N THR A 417 9.83 -58.58 4.33
CA THR A 417 10.38 -57.22 4.47
C THR A 417 10.56 -56.54 3.11
N ALA A 418 10.14 -55.29 2.99
CA ALA A 418 10.29 -54.46 1.80
C ALA A 418 10.97 -53.14 2.15
N THR A 419 11.80 -52.64 1.25
CA THR A 419 12.51 -51.36 1.38
C THR A 419 11.88 -50.37 0.43
N PHE A 420 11.63 -49.15 0.91
CA PHE A 420 11.17 -48.03 0.10
C PHE A 420 12.19 -46.92 0.22
N THR A 421 12.74 -46.50 -0.91
CA THR A 421 13.70 -45.40 -0.96
C THR A 421 13.06 -44.27 -1.73
N PHE A 422 13.04 -43.06 -1.16
CA PHE A 422 12.66 -41.85 -1.88
C PHE A 422 13.89 -40.98 -2.10
N THR A 423 14.18 -40.64 -3.35
CA THR A 423 15.25 -39.71 -3.72
C THR A 423 14.62 -38.41 -4.21
N VAL A 424 14.91 -37.30 -3.53
CA VAL A 424 14.56 -35.97 -4.04
C VAL A 424 15.44 -35.66 -5.25
N ASN A 425 14.80 -35.39 -6.39
CA ASN A 425 15.47 -35.10 -7.65
C ASN A 425 15.70 -33.60 -7.85
N ASP A 426 14.70 -32.79 -7.49
CA ASP A 426 14.73 -31.34 -7.68
C ASP A 426 13.84 -30.66 -6.64
N VAL A 427 14.29 -29.50 -6.15
CA VAL A 427 13.45 -28.56 -5.43
C VAL A 427 13.52 -27.23 -6.16
N SER A 428 12.37 -26.69 -6.54
CA SER A 428 12.25 -25.38 -7.18
C SER A 428 11.28 -24.50 -6.43
N TYR A 429 11.66 -23.25 -6.18
CA TYR A 429 10.75 -22.24 -5.66
C TYR A 429 10.65 -21.10 -6.67
N THR A 430 9.41 -20.82 -7.10
CA THR A 430 9.12 -19.78 -8.09
C THR A 430 8.64 -18.55 -7.37
N ILE A 431 9.40 -17.47 -7.52
CA ILE A 431 9.05 -16.16 -7.01
C ILE A 431 8.24 -15.46 -8.10
N PRO A 432 7.01 -14.99 -7.82
CA PRO A 432 6.21 -14.25 -8.80
C PRO A 432 6.92 -12.93 -9.17
N TRP A 433 6.76 -12.53 -10.42
CA TRP A 433 7.30 -11.26 -10.95
C TRP A 433 6.25 -10.17 -10.79
N ASP A 434 6.60 -9.10 -10.09
CA ASP A 434 5.72 -7.98 -9.74
C ASP A 434 6.03 -6.69 -10.52
N GLY A 435 6.98 -6.76 -11.47
CA GLY A 435 7.34 -5.62 -12.32
C GLY A 435 8.67 -4.93 -11.97
N VAL A 436 9.27 -5.15 -10.79
CA VAL A 436 10.48 -4.40 -10.36
C VAL A 436 11.74 -5.28 -10.19
N SER A 437 11.64 -6.55 -9.76
CA SER A 437 12.80 -7.48 -9.69
C SER A 437 12.48 -8.88 -10.20
N LYS A 438 13.49 -9.54 -10.79
CA LYS A 438 13.35 -10.74 -11.64
C LYS A 438 12.56 -11.89 -11.00
N SER A 439 11.80 -12.58 -11.86
CA SER A 439 11.52 -14.00 -11.70
C SER A 439 12.83 -14.80 -11.59
N GLY A 440 12.93 -15.58 -10.52
CA GLY A 440 14.01 -16.53 -10.29
C GLY A 440 13.41 -17.86 -9.87
N THR A 441 13.90 -18.93 -10.47
CA THR A 441 13.72 -20.27 -9.88
C THR A 441 14.95 -20.53 -9.03
N ILE A 442 14.79 -20.59 -7.71
CA ILE A 442 15.85 -21.12 -6.86
C ILE A 442 15.76 -22.63 -6.96
N THR A 443 16.72 -23.25 -7.64
CA THR A 443 16.75 -24.68 -7.86
C THR A 443 17.84 -25.32 -7.01
N TYR A 444 17.45 -26.20 -6.08
CA TYR A 444 18.38 -27.16 -5.50
C TYR A 444 18.46 -28.37 -6.43
N LYS A 445 19.59 -28.49 -7.15
CA LYS A 445 19.97 -29.72 -7.88
C LYS A 445 21.04 -30.43 -7.09
N LYS A 446 20.83 -31.72 -6.84
CA LYS A 446 21.82 -32.60 -6.22
C LYS A 446 23.03 -32.81 -7.12
#